data_AF-A0A9D7PE92-F1
#
_entry.id   AF-A0A9D7PE92-F1
#
_cell.length_a   1.000
_cell.length_b   1.000
_cell.length_c   1.000
_cell.angle_alpha   90.00
_cell.angle_beta   90.00
_cell.angle_gamma   90.00
#
_symmetry.space_group_name_H-M   'P 1'
#
loop_
_entity.id
_entity.type
_entity.pdbx_description
1 polymer ?
#
loop_
_entity_poly.entity_id
_entity_poly.type
_entity_poly.pdbx_seq_one_letter_code
_entity_poly.pdbx_strand_id
1 'polypeptide(L)'
;MTVAHALVDLECPHCQQTFVENAALVRPWGTAWCSECGRSFHLDPNAEATARMLQAAKAARRERRQRVGDFRSLLNEPVPRLARADSQRLMGDVLSTLDGLLERLDNLHRRHS
;
A
#
# COMPACT_ATOMS: atom_id res chain seq x y z
N MET A 1 -10.61 -2.73 14.21
CA MET A 1 -10.82 -3.50 12.96
C MET A 1 -10.62 -2.55 11.79
N THR A 2 -9.55 -2.69 11.01
CA THR A 2 -9.28 -1.81 9.87
C THR A 2 -10.13 -2.25 8.67
N VAL A 3 -11.08 -1.41 8.26
CA VAL A 3 -11.89 -1.66 7.07
C VAL A 3 -10.96 -1.52 5.86
N ALA A 4 -10.90 -2.54 5.02
CA ALA A 4 -10.05 -2.52 3.83
C ALA A 4 -10.80 -1.80 2.69
N HIS A 5 -10.19 -0.76 2.17
CA HIS A 5 -10.69 0.05 1.07
C HIS A 5 -10.02 -0.41 -0.24
N ALA A 6 -10.76 -0.40 -1.34
CA ALA A 6 -10.22 -0.57 -2.68
C ALA A 6 -10.81 0.50 -3.59
N LEU A 7 -10.01 0.96 -4.56
CA LEU A 7 -10.48 1.81 -5.64
C LEU A 7 -11.21 0.92 -6.65
N VAL A 8 -12.45 1.30 -6.99
CA VAL A 8 -13.25 0.57 -7.98
C VAL A 8 -13.95 1.58 -8.89
N ASP A 9 -14.01 1.27 -10.18
CA ASP A 9 -14.63 2.12 -11.21
C ASP A 9 -16.14 1.92 -11.22
N LEU A 10 -16.89 2.87 -10.65
CA LEU A 10 -18.35 2.89 -10.61
C LEU A 10 -18.91 3.69 -11.78
N GLU A 11 -19.99 3.19 -12.38
CA GLU A 11 -20.80 3.96 -13.31
C GLU A 11 -22.01 4.54 -12.60
N CYS A 12 -22.25 5.84 -12.76
CA CYS A 12 -23.42 6.50 -12.16
C CYS A 12 -24.69 6.19 -12.97
N PRO A 13 -25.77 5.68 -12.35
CA PRO A 13 -27.03 5.40 -13.06
C PRO A 13 -27.76 6.66 -13.53
N HIS A 14 -27.42 7.84 -13.02
CA HIS A 14 -28.09 9.10 -13.35
C HIS A 14 -27.44 9.84 -14.52
N CYS A 15 -26.12 9.78 -14.65
CA CYS A 15 -25.38 10.50 -15.69
C CYS A 15 -24.49 9.61 -16.56
N GLN A 16 -24.45 8.30 -16.31
CA GLN A 16 -23.67 7.29 -17.05
C GLN A 16 -22.16 7.58 -17.09
N GLN A 17 -21.68 8.47 -16.22
CA GLN A 17 -20.25 8.74 -16.08
C GLN A 17 -19.60 7.69 -15.18
N THR A 18 -18.39 7.29 -15.57
CA THR A 18 -17.55 6.40 -14.78
C THR A 18 -16.64 7.21 -13.86
N PHE A 19 -16.53 6.79 -12.60
CA PHE A 19 -15.70 7.45 -11.59
C PHE A 19 -15.11 6.44 -10.62
N VAL A 20 -14.01 6.81 -9.97
CA VAL A 20 -13.30 5.91 -9.05
C VAL A 20 -13.74 6.20 -7.62
N GLU A 21 -14.29 5.22 -6.92
CA GLU A 21 -14.68 5.37 -5.51
C GLU A 21 -13.84 4.46 -4.59
N ASN A 22 -13.52 4.98 -3.40
CA ASN A 22 -12.97 4.21 -2.30
C ASN A 22 -14.08 3.35 -1.67
N ALA A 23 -14.47 2.29 -2.36
CA ALA A 23 -15.46 1.37 -1.82
C ALA A 23 -14.86 0.60 -0.63
N ALA A 24 -15.45 0.80 0.55
CA ALA A 24 -15.31 -0.17 1.61
C ALA A 24 -15.93 -1.48 1.10
N LEU A 25 -15.09 -2.49 0.84
CA LEU A 25 -15.44 -3.79 0.25
C LEU A 25 -16.51 -4.61 1.02
N VAL A 26 -17.07 -4.04 2.09
CA VAL A 26 -17.94 -4.66 3.08
C VAL A 26 -19.36 -4.07 3.03
N ARG A 27 -19.66 -3.09 2.16
CA ARG A 27 -21.02 -2.54 2.06
C ARG A 27 -21.74 -3.04 0.79
N PRO A 28 -22.40 -4.22 0.84
CA PRO A 28 -23.33 -4.63 -0.21
C PRO A 28 -24.57 -3.73 -0.30
N TRP A 29 -24.79 -2.85 0.68
CA TRP A 29 -25.94 -1.93 0.78
C TRP A 29 -25.44 -0.48 0.93
N GLY A 30 -24.38 -0.12 0.21
CA GLY A 30 -23.76 1.20 0.28
C GLY A 30 -24.47 2.24 -0.59
N THR A 31 -24.52 3.48 -0.12
CA THR A 31 -24.77 4.66 -0.96
C THR A 31 -23.46 5.13 -1.55
N ALA A 32 -23.37 5.21 -2.87
CA ALA A 32 -22.27 5.82 -3.62
C ALA A 32 -22.63 7.28 -3.93
N TRP A 33 -21.64 8.18 -3.96
CA TRP A 33 -21.83 9.58 -4.35
C TRP A 33 -21.07 9.89 -5.63
N CYS A 34 -21.78 10.41 -6.63
CA CYS A 34 -21.18 10.79 -7.91
C CYS A 34 -20.71 12.25 -7.87
N SER A 35 -19.42 12.48 -8.16
CA SER A 35 -18.83 13.82 -8.25
C SER A 35 -19.36 14.65 -9.42
N GLU A 36 -19.77 14.00 -10.52
CA GLU A 36 -20.19 14.68 -11.75
C GLU A 36 -21.60 15.26 -11.65
N CYS A 37 -22.55 14.48 -11.12
CA CYS A 37 -23.94 14.92 -11.02
C CYS A 37 -24.36 15.30 -9.59
N GLY A 38 -23.48 15.13 -8.61
CA GLY A 38 -23.70 15.46 -7.19
C GLY A 38 -24.75 14.59 -6.49
N ARG A 39 -25.22 13.51 -7.11
CA ARG A 39 -26.28 12.64 -6.58
C ARG A 39 -25.72 11.42 -5.88
N SER A 40 -26.34 11.06 -4.77
CA SER A 40 -26.13 9.76 -4.12
C SER A 40 -27.08 8.72 -4.71
N PHE A 41 -26.58 7.51 -4.93
CA PHE A 41 -27.38 6.37 -5.38
C PHE A 41 -27.03 5.10 -4.60
N HIS A 42 -27.97 4.16 -4.53
CA HIS A 42 -27.73 2.86 -3.91
C HIS A 42 -27.02 1.91 -4.88
N LEU A 43 -26.00 1.23 -4.39
CA LEU A 43 -25.37 0.13 -5.10
C LEU A 43 -26.34 -1.07 -5.06
N ASP A 44 -27.01 -1.35 -6.16
CA ASP A 44 -27.89 -2.51 -6.27
C ASP A 44 -27.04 -3.78 -6.45
N PRO A 45 -27.09 -4.74 -5.51
CA PRO A 45 -26.35 -5.99 -5.64
C PRO A 45 -26.79 -6.87 -6.81
N ASN A 46 -28.00 -6.64 -7.35
CA ASN A 46 -28.52 -7.34 -8.53
C ASN A 46 -28.16 -6.66 -9.84
N ALA A 47 -27.61 -5.43 -9.81
CA ALA A 47 -27.11 -4.80 -11.01
C ALA A 47 -25.84 -5.53 -11.47
N GLU A 48 -25.89 -6.10 -12.68
CA GLU A 48 -24.80 -6.92 -13.24
C GLU A 48 -23.47 -6.16 -13.28
N ALA A 49 -23.52 -4.85 -13.55
CA ALA A 49 -22.36 -3.96 -13.48
C ALA A 49 -21.73 -3.93 -12.07
N THR A 50 -22.55 -3.76 -11.03
CA THR A 50 -22.10 -3.73 -9.63
C THR A 50 -21.56 -5.10 -9.19
N ALA A 51 -22.17 -6.19 -9.64
CA ALA A 51 -21.69 -7.55 -9.39
C ALA A 51 -20.30 -7.79 -10.03
N ARG A 52 -20.12 -7.42 -11.30
CA ARG A 52 -18.83 -7.53 -12.02
C ARG A 52 -17.74 -6.70 -11.33
N MET A 53 -18.05 -5.47 -10.94
CA MET A 53 -17.13 -4.62 -10.20
C MET A 53 -16.70 -5.24 -8.86
N LEU A 54 -17.64 -5.75 -8.07
CA LEU A 54 -17.34 -6.40 -6.79
C LEU A 54 -16.48 -7.66 -6.99
N GLN A 55 -16.69 -8.41 -8.07
CA GLN A 55 -15.84 -9.55 -8.43
C GLN A 55 -14.42 -9.10 -8.79
N ALA A 56 -14.27 -8.07 -9.63
CA ALA A 56 -12.97 -7.51 -9.99
C ALA A 56 -12.20 -7.02 -8.75
N ALA A 57 -12.88 -6.29 -7.85
CA ALA A 57 -12.28 -5.80 -6.62
C ALA A 57 -11.84 -6.93 -5.67
N LYS A 58 -12.64 -8.01 -5.58
CA LYS A 58 -12.27 -9.22 -4.83
C LYS A 58 -11.07 -9.93 -5.44
N ALA A 59 -10.97 -10.01 -6.77
CA ALA A 59 -9.83 -10.62 -7.48
C ALA A 59 -8.54 -9.83 -7.23
N ALA A 60 -8.56 -8.51 -7.39
CA ALA A 60 -7.42 -7.63 -7.11
C ALA A 60 -6.93 -7.76 -5.66
N ARG A 61 -7.86 -7.94 -4.69
CA ARG A 61 -7.50 -8.22 -3.29
C ARG A 61 -6.76 -9.55 -3.12
N ARG A 62 -7.20 -10.62 -3.80
CA ARG A 62 -6.54 -11.93 -3.73
C ARG A 62 -5.13 -11.85 -4.27
N GLU A 63 -4.95 -11.21 -5.42
CA GLU A 63 -3.64 -11.01 -6.03
C GLU A 63 -2.70 -10.19 -5.14
N ARG A 64 -3.19 -9.08 -4.54
CA ARG A 64 -2.40 -8.30 -3.59
C ARG A 64 -1.98 -9.14 -2.38
N ARG A 65 -2.90 -9.93 -1.82
CA ARG A 65 -2.58 -10.83 -0.70
C ARG A 65 -1.53 -11.87 -1.08
N GLN A 66 -1.63 -12.40 -2.29
CA GLN A 66 -0.65 -13.35 -2.82
C GLN A 66 0.72 -12.69 -2.96
N ARG A 67 0.83 -11.54 -3.62
CA ARG A 67 2.09 -10.79 -3.74
C ARG A 67 2.73 -10.45 -2.39
N VAL A 68 1.92 -10.05 -1.40
CA VAL A 68 2.42 -9.81 -0.03
C VAL A 68 2.89 -11.10 0.63
N GLY A 69 2.19 -12.21 0.41
CA GLY A 69 2.60 -13.54 0.85
C GLY A 69 3.93 -13.97 0.22
N ASP A 70 4.06 -13.83 -1.10
CA ASP A 70 5.26 -14.15 -1.87
C ASP A 70 6.45 -13.31 -1.39
N PHE A 71 6.24 -11.99 -1.23
CA PHE A 71 7.26 -11.10 -0.69
C PHE A 71 7.68 -11.49 0.73
N ARG A 72 6.74 -11.86 1.59
CA ARG A 72 7.03 -12.35 2.94
C ARG A 72 7.80 -13.67 2.93
N SER A 73 7.49 -14.56 1.99
CA SER A 73 8.23 -15.81 1.80
C SER A 73 9.66 -15.55 1.33
N LEU A 74 9.86 -14.61 0.40
CA LEU A 74 11.19 -14.19 -0.05
C LEU A 74 12.02 -13.56 1.08
N LEU A 75 11.40 -12.78 1.97
CA LEU A 75 12.09 -12.23 3.14
C LEU A 75 12.49 -13.31 4.17
N ASN A 76 11.73 -14.41 4.24
CA ASN A 76 11.99 -15.53 5.14
C ASN A 76 12.87 -16.62 4.51
N GLU A 77 13.17 -16.52 3.22
CA GLU A 77 14.10 -17.41 2.54
C GLU A 77 15.49 -17.27 3.18
N PRO A 78 16.08 -18.36 3.70
CA PRO A 78 17.39 -18.30 4.33
C PRO A 78 18.44 -17.93 3.28
N VAL A 79 18.90 -16.68 3.33
CA VAL A 79 20.01 -16.18 2.49
C VAL A 79 21.17 -17.19 2.51
N PRO A 80 21.67 -17.65 1.34
CA PRO A 80 22.84 -18.52 1.27
C PRO A 80 24.00 -17.89 2.05
N ARG A 81 24.58 -18.66 2.98
CA ARG A 81 25.56 -18.18 3.99
C ARG A 81 26.73 -17.37 3.41
N LEU A 82 27.06 -17.55 2.13
CA LEU A 82 28.12 -16.83 1.42
C LEU A 82 27.83 -15.32 1.26
N ALA A 83 26.58 -14.89 1.07
CA ALA A 83 26.24 -13.46 0.96
C ALA A 83 26.20 -12.73 2.32
N ARG A 84 26.23 -13.49 3.42
CA ARG A 84 26.18 -12.95 4.78
C ARG A 84 27.54 -12.45 5.28
N ALA A 85 28.65 -12.98 4.76
CA ALA A 85 30.00 -12.60 5.19
C ALA A 85 30.39 -11.20 4.69
N ASP A 86 30.03 -10.85 3.46
CA ASP A 86 30.39 -9.54 2.87
C ASP A 86 29.50 -8.39 3.38
N SER A 87 28.26 -8.71 3.76
CA SER A 87 27.31 -7.76 4.35
C SER A 87 27.50 -7.59 5.87
N GLN A 88 28.39 -8.38 6.49
CA GLN A 88 28.75 -8.34 7.91
C GLN A 88 30.05 -7.57 8.17
N ARG A 89 30.35 -6.54 7.36
CA ARG A 89 30.87 -5.33 8.02
C ARG A 89 29.75 -4.86 8.93
N LEU A 90 29.90 -5.16 10.22
CA LEU A 90 28.84 -5.08 11.19
C LEU A 90 28.26 -3.68 11.09
N MET A 91 26.93 -3.53 11.08
CA MET A 91 26.28 -2.21 11.17
C MET A 91 26.90 -1.35 12.29
N GLY A 92 27.41 -1.99 13.35
CA GLY A 92 28.20 -1.34 14.40
C GLY A 92 29.50 -0.68 13.92
N ASP A 93 30.23 -1.26 12.96
CA ASP A 93 31.44 -0.67 12.38
C ASP A 93 31.10 0.58 11.56
N VAL A 94 30.00 0.53 10.80
CA VAL A 94 29.51 1.67 10.02
C VAL A 94 29.06 2.81 10.94
N LEU A 95 28.29 2.49 11.99
CA LEU A 95 27.83 3.45 12.98
C LEU A 95 29.00 4.07 13.77
N SER A 96 29.95 3.25 14.22
CA SER A 96 31.17 3.70 14.91
C SER A 96 32.02 4.63 14.03
N THR A 97 32.11 4.34 12.73
CA THR A 97 32.81 5.20 11.78
C THR A 97 32.10 6.55 11.61
N LEU A 98 30.77 6.55 11.54
CA LEU A 98 29.97 7.78 11.44
C LEU A 98 30.10 8.64 12.70
N ASP A 99 30.04 8.04 13.89
CA ASP A 99 30.21 8.76 15.16
C ASP A 99 31.58 9.45 15.23
N GLY A 100 32.66 8.77 14.83
CA GLY A 100 34.00 9.37 14.81
C GLY A 100 34.15 10.51 13.79
N LEU A 101 33.38 10.50 12.70
CA LEU A 101 33.37 11.61 11.73
C LEU A 101 32.61 12.83 12.25
N LEU A 102 31.50 12.61 12.96
CA LEU A 102 30.71 13.67 13.59
C LEU A 102 31.52 14.38 14.68
N GLU A 103 32.23 13.63 15.53
CA GLU A 103 33.12 14.22 16.55
C GLU A 103 34.25 15.07 15.93
N ARG A 104 34.82 14.63 14.80
CA ARG A 104 35.85 15.41 14.10
C ARG A 104 35.30 16.72 13.55
N LEU A 105 34.09 16.72 13.01
CA LEU A 105 33.41 17.92 12.51
C LEU A 105 33.13 18.91 13.65
N ASP A 106 32.63 18.43 14.78
CA ASP A 106 32.39 19.27 15.96
C ASP A 106 33.68 19.91 16.49
N ASN A 107 34.77 19.14 16.51
CA ASN A 107 36.07 19.64 16.93
C ASN A 107 36.68 20.66 15.95
N LEU A 108 36.35 20.58 14.66
CA LEU A 108 36.74 21.60 13.69
C LEU A 108 35.89 22.86 13.87
N HIS A 109 34.59 22.72 14.06
CA HIS A 109 33.68 23.84 14.28
C HIS A 109 34.05 24.66 15.53
N ARG A 110 34.41 24.00 16.63
CA ARG A 110 34.89 24.65 17.86
C ARG A 110 36.27 25.30 17.75
N ARG A 111 37.09 24.89 16.78
CA ARG A 111 38.41 25.51 16.52
C ARG A 111 38.32 26.73 15.61
N HIS A 112 37.20 26.88 14.90
CA HIS A 112 36.91 27.99 13.99
C HIS A 112 35.87 28.98 14.55
N SER A 113 35.40 28.76 15.79
CA SER A 113 34.64 29.74 16.60
C SER A 113 35.57 30.36 17.64
#